data_AF-A0A0F9YEE6-F1
#
_entry.id   AF-A0A0F9YEE6-F1
#
_cell.length_a   1.000
_cell.length_b   1.000
_cell.length_c   1.000
_cell.angle_alpha   90.00
_cell.angle_beta   90.00
_cell.angle_gamma   90.00
#
_symmetry.space_group_name_H-M   'P 1'
#
loop_
_entity.id
_entity.type
_entity.pdbx_description
1 polymer ?
#
loop_
_entity_poly.entity_id
_entity_poly.type
_entity_poly.pdbx_seq_one_letter_code
_entity_poly.pdbx_strand_id
1 'polypeptide(L)'
;MRKISPKIWIPAIVTILIVVGLAIFFAWPEKEEISEEINAPEVTPAEEEITPPPGIIWNVPAGKIDPEVEKEIKEAIYNNEDFISMGNALKEKGQFVSIEQLNMTEEWAVIGTAARFESTREYIGTEGVAFLFRRMNQAWEIAWEGDERFCQWLLLVPDTLISQKNKEFYQMFCTKD
;
A
#
# COMPACT_ATOMS: atom_id res chain seq x y z
N MET A 1 4.22 -73.05 -41.57
CA MET A 1 5.28 -72.06 -41.24
C MET A 1 5.66 -71.29 -42.51
N ARG A 2 5.14 -70.08 -42.72
CA ARG A 2 5.48 -69.26 -43.90
C ARG A 2 6.75 -68.46 -43.60
N LYS A 3 7.86 -68.78 -44.29
CA LYS A 3 9.10 -68.01 -44.29
C LYS A 3 8.85 -66.68 -44.99
N ILE A 4 8.80 -65.59 -44.23
CA ILE A 4 8.70 -64.23 -44.74
C ILE A 4 10.07 -63.86 -45.32
N SER A 5 10.12 -63.45 -46.58
CA SER A 5 11.35 -63.16 -47.31
C SER A 5 11.93 -61.79 -46.90
N PRO A 6 13.26 -61.65 -46.78
CA PRO A 6 13.93 -60.46 -46.23
C PRO A 6 13.88 -59.22 -47.13
N LYS A 7 13.30 -59.31 -48.34
CA LYS A 7 13.27 -58.20 -49.31
C LYS A 7 12.24 -57.11 -48.98
N ILE A 8 11.30 -57.37 -48.07
CA ILE A 8 10.22 -56.42 -47.71
C ILE A 8 10.54 -55.66 -46.41
N TRP A 9 11.41 -56.21 -45.56
CA TRP A 9 11.69 -55.65 -44.23
C TRP A 9 12.59 -54.41 -44.28
N ILE A 10 13.55 -54.37 -45.20
CA ILE A 10 14.50 -53.26 -45.32
C ILE A 10 13.80 -51.94 -45.70
N PRO A 11 12.95 -51.86 -46.75
CA PRO A 11 12.28 -50.60 -47.07
C PRO A 11 11.33 -50.16 -45.95
N ALA A 12 10.58 -51.09 -45.33
CA ALA A 12 9.66 -50.75 -44.25
C ALA A 12 10.37 -50.17 -43.01
N ILE A 13 11.50 -50.75 -42.59
CA ILE A 13 12.27 -50.23 -41.45
C ILE A 13 12.88 -48.86 -41.78
N VAL A 14 13.41 -48.67 -42.98
CA VAL A 14 14.01 -47.40 -43.40
C VAL A 14 12.95 -46.30 -43.45
N THR A 15 11.75 -46.57 -43.97
CA THR A 15 10.66 -45.59 -43.99
C THR A 15 10.18 -45.23 -42.59
N ILE A 16 10.05 -46.22 -41.69
CA ILE A 16 9.67 -45.97 -40.29
C ILE A 16 10.72 -45.13 -39.57
N LEU A 17 12.02 -45.42 -39.77
CA LEU A 17 13.10 -44.65 -39.14
C LEU A 17 13.17 -43.20 -39.65
N ILE A 18 12.90 -42.96 -40.93
CA ILE A 18 12.85 -41.60 -41.49
C ILE A 18 11.66 -40.82 -40.93
N VAL A 19 10.48 -41.44 -40.84
CA VAL A 19 9.28 -40.79 -40.30
C VAL A 19 9.44 -40.48 -38.81
N VAL A 20 10.02 -41.40 -38.03
CA VAL A 20 10.30 -41.18 -36.60
C VAL A 20 11.39 -40.14 -36.41
N GLY A 21 12.45 -40.16 -37.22
CA GLY A 21 13.52 -39.14 -37.17
C GLY A 21 13.01 -37.73 -37.49
N LEU A 22 12.15 -37.59 -38.50
CA LEU A 22 11.52 -36.31 -38.82
C LEU A 22 10.55 -35.85 -37.73
N ALA A 23 9.74 -36.77 -37.17
CA ALA A 23 8.85 -36.43 -36.05
C ALA A 23 9.62 -35.97 -34.81
N ILE A 24 10.76 -36.61 -34.50
CA ILE A 24 11.64 -36.17 -33.40
C ILE A 24 12.28 -34.82 -33.74
N PHE A 25 12.68 -34.57 -34.99
CA PHE A 25 13.28 -33.28 -35.38
C PHE A 25 12.27 -32.12 -35.31
N PHE A 26 11.00 -32.34 -35.67
CA PHE A 26 9.94 -31.34 -35.56
C PHE A 26 9.34 -31.21 -34.15
N ALA A 27 9.38 -32.28 -33.35
CA ALA A 27 8.98 -32.26 -31.94
C ALA A 27 10.14 -31.93 -31.00
N TRP A 28 11.37 -31.75 -31.52
CA TRP A 28 12.48 -31.22 -30.75
C TRP A 28 12.18 -29.74 -30.54
N PRO A 29 11.79 -29.32 -29.32
CA PRO A 29 11.60 -27.91 -29.06
C PRO A 29 12.94 -27.25 -29.37
N GLU A 30 12.91 -26.29 -30.29
CA GLU A 30 14.01 -25.36 -30.48
C GLU A 30 14.41 -24.94 -29.07
N LYS A 31 15.62 -25.34 -28.64
CA LYS A 31 16.14 -24.85 -27.38
C LYS A 31 16.24 -23.35 -27.63
N GLU A 32 15.23 -22.62 -27.19
CA GLU A 32 15.43 -21.23 -26.82
C GLU A 32 16.67 -21.30 -25.95
N GLU A 33 17.75 -20.70 -26.43
CA GLU A 33 18.82 -20.25 -25.57
C GLU A 33 18.12 -19.31 -24.59
N ILE A 34 17.59 -19.91 -23.52
CA ILE A 34 17.45 -19.28 -22.24
C ILE A 34 18.90 -18.95 -21.92
N SER A 35 19.34 -17.78 -22.37
CA SER A 35 20.33 -17.05 -21.62
C SER A 35 19.76 -17.03 -20.22
N GLU A 36 20.36 -17.84 -19.32
CA GLU A 36 20.46 -17.45 -17.94
C GLU A 36 21.25 -16.13 -17.96
N GLU A 37 20.58 -15.05 -18.38
CA GLU A 37 20.71 -13.81 -17.70
C GLU A 37 20.39 -14.20 -16.27
N ILE A 38 21.45 -14.31 -15.48
CA ILE A 38 21.36 -14.33 -14.04
C ILE A 38 20.65 -13.01 -13.77
N ASN A 39 19.32 -13.04 -13.75
CA ASN A 39 18.53 -12.05 -13.09
C ASN A 39 19.05 -12.16 -11.66
N ALA A 40 20.03 -11.29 -11.36
CA ALA A 40 20.27 -10.84 -10.01
C ALA A 40 18.88 -10.73 -9.40
N PRO A 41 18.64 -11.36 -8.22
CA PRO A 41 17.31 -11.42 -7.65
C PRO A 41 16.71 -10.04 -7.86
N GLU A 42 15.63 -9.97 -8.64
CA GLU A 42 15.02 -8.70 -9.01
C GLU A 42 14.91 -7.98 -7.68
N VAL A 43 15.79 -6.98 -7.50
CA VAL A 43 15.78 -6.19 -6.30
C VAL A 43 14.53 -5.41 -6.53
N THR A 44 13.37 -5.97 -6.13
CA THR A 44 12.17 -5.21 -5.83
C THR A 44 12.75 -4.01 -5.11
N PRO A 45 12.73 -2.81 -5.72
CA PRO A 45 13.36 -1.65 -5.14
C PRO A 45 12.82 -1.63 -3.73
N ALA A 46 13.73 -1.74 -2.74
CA ALA A 46 13.32 -1.75 -1.34
C ALA A 46 12.39 -0.56 -1.21
N GLU A 47 11.10 -0.83 -1.01
CA GLU A 47 10.08 0.22 -0.96
C GLU A 47 10.64 1.27 -0.04
N GLU A 48 10.87 2.47 -0.59
CA GLU A 48 11.57 3.52 0.12
C GLU A 48 10.76 3.80 1.38
N GLU A 49 11.25 3.26 2.51
CA GLU A 49 10.50 3.22 3.74
C GLU A 49 10.44 4.65 4.26
N ILE A 50 9.28 5.28 4.15
CA ILE A 50 9.10 6.66 4.57
C ILE A 50 9.29 6.72 6.09
N THR A 51 10.40 7.32 6.51
CA THR A 51 10.73 7.45 7.92
C THR A 51 9.82 8.47 8.60
N PRO A 52 9.17 8.13 9.72
CA PRO A 52 8.30 9.06 10.44
C PRO A 52 9.12 10.18 11.10
N PRO A 53 8.60 11.41 11.17
CA PRO A 53 9.23 12.49 11.92
C PRO A 53 9.26 12.21 13.43
N PRO A 54 10.14 12.88 14.19
CA PRO A 54 10.22 12.68 15.64
C PRO A 54 8.89 12.96 16.35
N GLY A 55 8.55 12.13 17.33
CA GLY A 55 7.32 12.27 18.11
C GLY A 55 6.05 11.86 17.37
N ILE A 56 6.15 11.30 16.16
CA ILE A 56 5.03 10.75 15.39
C ILE A 56 5.25 9.26 15.20
N ILE A 57 4.21 8.44 15.40
CA ILE A 57 4.25 7.00 15.22
C ILE A 57 3.07 6.56 14.36
N TRP A 58 3.34 5.80 13.30
CA TRP A 58 2.32 5.10 12.53
C TRP A 58 1.97 3.78 13.22
N ASN A 59 0.73 3.64 13.66
CA ASN A 59 0.23 2.44 14.34
C ASN A 59 -1.06 1.91 13.67
N VAL A 60 -1.27 2.24 12.41
CA VAL A 60 -2.37 1.66 11.62
C VAL A 60 -1.97 0.23 11.24
N PRO A 61 -2.83 -0.79 11.46
CA PRO A 61 -2.51 -2.17 11.13
C PRO A 61 -2.23 -2.37 9.63
N ALA A 62 -1.14 -3.07 9.30
CA ALA A 62 -0.77 -3.39 7.93
C ALA A 62 -1.84 -4.22 7.20
N GLY A 63 -1.92 -4.07 5.88
CA GLY A 63 -2.85 -4.82 5.02
C GLY A 63 -4.31 -4.35 5.08
N LYS A 64 -4.59 -3.25 5.78
CA LYS A 64 -5.90 -2.58 5.80
C LYS A 64 -6.13 -1.70 4.56
N ILE A 65 -5.05 -1.32 3.88
CA ILE A 65 -4.99 -0.24 2.90
C ILE A 65 -4.07 -0.69 1.78
N ASP A 66 -4.34 -0.20 0.57
CA ASP A 66 -3.42 -0.33 -0.55
C ASP A 66 -2.07 0.34 -0.22
N PRO A 67 -0.91 -0.31 -0.46
CA PRO A 67 0.40 0.24 -0.11
C PRO A 67 0.72 1.57 -0.78
N GLU A 68 0.29 1.80 -2.03
CA GLU A 68 0.52 3.07 -2.74
C GLU A 68 -0.26 4.20 -2.07
N VAL A 69 -1.51 3.92 -1.68
CA VAL A 69 -2.33 4.88 -0.94
C VAL A 69 -1.77 5.15 0.46
N GLU A 70 -1.31 4.11 1.16
CA GLU A 70 -0.66 4.29 2.47
C GLU A 70 0.60 5.15 2.34
N LYS A 71 1.37 4.97 1.27
CA LYS A 71 2.53 5.80 0.95
C LYS A 71 2.14 7.26 0.74
N GLU A 72 1.17 7.53 -0.14
CA GLU A 72 0.69 8.90 -0.42
C GLU A 72 0.20 9.60 0.86
N ILE A 73 -0.55 8.89 1.71
CA ILE A 73 -1.06 9.41 2.97
C ILE A 73 0.09 9.73 3.94
N LYS A 74 1.04 8.80 4.10
CA LYS A 74 2.21 9.03 4.96
C LYS A 74 3.01 10.24 4.50
N GLU A 75 3.27 10.39 3.20
CA GLU A 75 3.97 11.55 2.65
C GLU A 75 3.23 12.85 2.97
N ALA A 76 1.91 12.88 2.77
CA ALA A 76 1.12 14.07 3.05
C ALA A 76 1.12 14.47 4.54
N ILE A 77 1.07 13.50 5.46
CA ILE A 77 1.15 13.76 6.90
C ILE A 77 2.56 14.20 7.30
N TYR A 78 3.59 13.47 6.85
CA TYR A 78 4.96 13.70 7.27
C TYR A 78 5.62 14.92 6.63
N ASN A 79 4.97 15.52 5.63
CA ASN A 79 5.34 16.81 5.06
C ASN A 79 4.49 17.97 5.60
N ASN A 80 3.53 17.73 6.50
CA ASN A 80 2.75 18.78 7.13
C ASN A 80 3.56 19.45 8.27
N GLU A 81 4.02 20.67 8.04
CA GLU A 81 4.92 21.40 8.96
C GLU A 81 4.32 21.58 10.36
N ASP A 82 3.02 21.90 10.44
CA ASP A 82 2.32 22.06 11.72
C ASP A 82 2.30 20.74 12.50
N PHE A 83 2.28 19.59 11.81
CA PHE A 83 2.12 18.27 12.44
C PHE A 83 3.43 17.81 13.01
N ILE A 84 4.47 18.02 12.22
CA ILE A 84 5.85 17.81 12.63
C ILE A 84 6.16 18.71 13.83
N SER A 85 5.75 19.98 13.80
CA SER A 85 5.93 20.91 14.92
C SER A 85 5.24 20.43 16.19
N MET A 86 3.99 19.97 16.08
CA MET A 86 3.26 19.38 17.21
C MET A 86 3.94 18.09 17.73
N GLY A 87 4.35 17.20 16.84
CA GLY A 87 5.05 15.96 17.18
C GLY A 87 6.36 16.22 17.94
N ASN A 88 7.17 17.17 17.46
CA ASN A 88 8.38 17.61 18.13
C ASN A 88 8.10 18.19 19.52
N ALA A 89 7.09 19.06 19.65
CA ALA A 89 6.72 19.66 20.93
C ALA A 89 6.23 18.63 21.96
N LEU A 90 5.59 17.55 21.51
CA LEU A 90 5.22 16.42 22.37
C LEU A 90 6.44 15.57 22.74
N LYS A 91 7.35 15.33 21.79
CA LYS A 91 8.58 14.58 22.02
C LYS A 91 9.44 15.19 23.12
N GLU A 92 9.56 16.52 23.15
CA GLU A 92 10.29 17.25 24.22
C GLU A 92 9.70 17.01 25.62
N LYS A 93 8.43 16.64 25.71
CA LYS A 93 7.70 16.33 26.95
C LYS A 93 7.68 14.83 27.29
N GLY A 94 8.39 14.01 26.52
CA GLY A 94 8.33 12.55 26.66
C GLY A 94 7.00 11.97 26.20
N GLN A 95 6.39 12.57 25.18
CA GLN A 95 5.11 12.19 24.59
C GLN A 95 5.25 11.99 23.07
N PHE A 96 4.26 11.35 22.46
CA PHE A 96 4.20 11.19 21.01
C PHE A 96 2.75 11.19 20.52
N VAL A 97 2.56 11.46 19.23
CA VAL A 97 1.29 11.27 18.53
C VAL A 97 1.31 9.92 17.82
N SER A 98 0.36 9.08 18.16
CA SER A 98 0.09 7.83 17.47
C SER A 98 -0.98 8.05 16.42
N ILE A 99 -0.73 7.61 15.19
CA ILE A 99 -1.75 7.50 14.14
C ILE A 99 -2.35 6.10 14.28
N GLU A 100 -3.62 6.02 14.71
CA GLU A 100 -4.22 4.76 15.17
C GLU A 100 -5.34 4.24 14.28
N GLN A 101 -5.98 5.15 13.55
CA GLN A 101 -7.12 4.83 12.71
C GLN A 101 -6.97 5.48 11.35
N LEU A 102 -7.23 4.70 10.31
CA LEU A 102 -7.53 5.20 8.98
C LEU A 102 -8.85 4.56 8.53
N ASN A 103 -9.87 5.38 8.31
CA ASN A 103 -11.08 4.97 7.62
C ASN A 103 -11.12 5.69 6.27
N MET A 104 -11.47 4.98 5.18
CA MET A 104 -11.47 5.60 3.86
C MET A 104 -12.56 5.06 2.93
N THR A 105 -12.88 5.87 1.94
CA THR A 105 -13.57 5.53 0.70
C THR A 105 -12.68 5.90 -0.50
N GLU A 106 -13.20 5.80 -1.72
CA GLU A 106 -12.51 6.26 -2.92
C GLU A 106 -12.23 7.78 -2.93
N GLU A 107 -13.06 8.57 -2.24
CA GLU A 107 -13.00 10.03 -2.26
C GLU A 107 -12.50 10.65 -0.97
N TRP A 108 -12.63 9.95 0.17
CA TRP A 108 -12.38 10.51 1.50
C TRP A 108 -11.52 9.58 2.33
N ALA A 109 -10.60 10.15 3.11
CA ALA A 109 -9.88 9.43 4.16
C ALA A 109 -9.90 10.23 5.46
N VAL A 110 -10.08 9.54 6.59
CA VAL A 110 -10.20 10.13 7.92
C VAL A 110 -9.17 9.46 8.81
N ILE A 111 -8.30 10.27 9.39
CA ILE A 111 -7.21 9.78 10.24
C ILE A 111 -7.43 10.18 11.68
N GLY A 112 -7.61 9.17 12.52
CA GLY A 112 -7.66 9.33 13.97
C GLY A 112 -6.24 9.27 14.55
N THR A 113 -5.91 10.27 15.37
CA THR A 113 -4.66 10.29 16.12
C THR A 113 -4.92 10.33 17.62
N ALA A 114 -3.90 9.95 18.39
CA ALA A 114 -3.93 9.91 19.83
C ALA A 114 -2.58 10.34 20.41
N ALA A 115 -2.58 11.32 21.31
CA ALA A 115 -1.38 11.65 22.08
C ALA A 115 -1.17 10.63 23.22
N ARG A 116 0.07 10.17 23.40
CA ARG A 116 0.46 9.16 24.40
C ARG A 116 1.78 9.50 25.09
N PHE A 117 1.96 9.02 26.31
CA PHE A 117 3.24 9.10 27.01
C PHE A 117 4.22 8.04 26.48
N GLU A 118 5.49 8.39 26.29
CA GLU A 118 6.50 7.42 25.82
C GLU A 118 6.78 6.32 26.83
N SER A 119 6.77 6.65 28.13
CA SER A 119 7.11 5.73 29.20
C SER A 119 6.02 4.68 29.47
N THR A 120 4.75 5.08 29.44
CA THR A 120 3.62 4.21 29.81
C THR A 120 2.74 3.83 28.62
N ARG A 121 2.84 4.54 27.49
CA ARG A 121 1.91 4.48 26.35
C ARG A 121 0.46 4.79 26.69
N GLU A 122 0.20 5.35 27.87
CA GLU A 122 -1.13 5.79 28.29
C GLU A 122 -1.58 6.99 27.45
N TYR A 123 -2.89 7.03 27.22
CA TYR A 123 -3.56 8.02 26.40
C TYR A 123 -3.76 9.36 27.14
N ILE A 124 -3.56 10.48 26.44
CA ILE A 124 -3.50 11.84 27.03
C ILE A 124 -4.78 12.66 26.79
N GLY A 125 -5.75 12.17 26.02
CA GLY A 125 -7.06 12.84 25.92
C GLY A 125 -7.37 13.51 24.58
N THR A 126 -6.55 13.35 23.54
CA THR A 126 -6.86 13.87 22.19
C THR A 126 -7.31 12.72 21.30
N GLU A 127 -8.59 12.36 21.34
CA GLU A 127 -9.20 11.44 20.37
C GLU A 127 -9.88 12.35 19.39
N GLY A 128 -9.19 12.60 18.30
CA GLY A 128 -9.62 13.48 17.26
C GLY A 128 -9.17 12.95 15.91
N VAL A 129 -10.05 13.03 14.92
CA VAL A 129 -9.64 13.14 13.53
C VAL A 129 -8.66 14.32 13.38
N ALA A 130 -7.35 14.06 13.38
CA ALA A 130 -6.39 15.13 13.13
C ALA A 130 -6.36 15.52 11.65
N PHE A 131 -6.72 14.59 10.75
CA PHE A 131 -6.66 14.82 9.32
C PHE A 131 -7.89 14.33 8.57
N LEU A 132 -8.37 15.19 7.69
CA LEU A 132 -9.29 14.86 6.62
C LEU A 132 -8.55 14.91 5.30
N PHE A 133 -8.68 13.84 4.53
CA PHE A 133 -8.16 13.72 3.20
C PHE A 133 -9.31 13.68 2.21
N ARG A 134 -9.17 14.43 1.12
CA ARG A 134 -10.11 14.41 0.01
C ARG A 134 -9.39 14.17 -1.29
N ARG A 135 -9.88 13.24 -2.10
CA ARG A 135 -9.39 13.03 -3.45
C ARG A 135 -9.90 14.16 -4.34
N MET A 136 -8.99 14.97 -4.87
CA MET A 136 -9.27 16.08 -5.77
C MET A 136 -8.31 16.03 -6.95
N ASN A 137 -8.83 16.09 -8.18
CA ASN A 137 -8.02 16.02 -9.40
C ASN A 137 -7.02 14.83 -9.41
N GLN A 138 -7.44 13.67 -8.91
CA GLN A 138 -6.62 12.45 -8.78
C GLN A 138 -5.46 12.53 -7.78
N ALA A 139 -5.42 13.53 -6.89
CA ALA A 139 -4.48 13.61 -5.79
C ALA A 139 -5.21 13.66 -4.44
N TRP A 140 -4.58 13.17 -3.36
CA TRP A 140 -5.07 13.39 -2.01
C TRP A 140 -4.66 14.78 -1.53
N GLU A 141 -5.63 15.62 -1.24
CA GLU A 141 -5.41 16.86 -0.50
C GLU A 141 -5.73 16.63 0.98
N ILE A 142 -4.98 17.30 1.86
CA ILE A 142 -5.08 17.19 3.30
C ILE A 142 -5.64 18.48 3.91
N ALA A 143 -6.48 18.33 4.93
CA ALA A 143 -6.90 19.39 5.83
C ALA A 143 -6.76 18.91 7.27
N TRP A 144 -6.30 19.79 8.15
CA TRP A 144 -6.08 19.54 9.56
C TRP A 144 -7.02 20.37 10.45
N GLU A 145 -7.33 19.89 11.66
CA GLU A 145 -7.94 20.64 12.77
C GLU A 145 -7.27 22.02 13.10
N GLY A 146 -7.60 23.05 12.33
CA GLY A 146 -6.92 24.36 12.34
C GLY A 146 -6.98 25.06 10.98
N ASP A 147 -7.09 24.29 9.90
CA ASP A 147 -7.34 24.79 8.56
C ASP A 147 -8.81 25.19 8.38
N GLU A 148 -9.07 26.30 7.69
CA GLU A 148 -10.44 26.70 7.33
C GLU A 148 -11.14 25.60 6.50
N ARG A 149 -10.39 24.94 5.62
CA ARG A 149 -10.88 23.84 4.78
C ARG A 149 -11.29 22.62 5.59
N PHE A 150 -10.69 22.38 6.76
CA PHE A 150 -11.03 21.24 7.59
C PHE A 150 -12.48 21.31 8.03
N CYS A 151 -12.92 22.46 8.52
CA CYS A 151 -14.31 22.67 8.92
C CYS A 151 -15.29 22.56 7.75
N GLN A 152 -14.92 23.08 6.58
CA GLN A 152 -15.73 22.94 5.37
C GLN A 152 -15.85 21.47 4.93
N TRP A 153 -14.76 20.71 5.00
CA TRP A 153 -14.71 19.31 4.57
C TRP A 153 -15.37 18.37 5.55
N LEU A 154 -15.29 18.67 6.84
CA LEU A 154 -15.97 17.92 7.89
C LEU A 154 -17.49 17.90 7.71
N LEU A 155 -18.08 18.93 7.07
CA LEU A 155 -19.51 18.94 6.74
C LEU A 155 -19.87 18.04 5.54
N LEU A 156 -18.88 17.65 4.74
CA LEU A 156 -19.06 16.91 3.48
C LEU A 156 -18.63 15.45 3.59
N VAL A 157 -17.68 15.15 4.47
CA VAL A 157 -17.17 13.80 4.69
C VAL A 157 -18.31 12.84 5.08
N PRO A 158 -18.34 11.61 4.55
CA PRO A 158 -19.38 10.65 4.89
C PRO A 158 -19.42 10.32 6.39
N ASP A 159 -20.62 10.31 6.96
CA ASP A 159 -20.86 9.98 8.37
C ASP A 159 -20.37 8.57 8.76
N THR A 160 -20.22 7.66 7.80
CA THR A 160 -19.67 6.33 8.03
C THR A 160 -18.18 6.34 8.36
N LEU A 161 -17.44 7.40 8.01
CA LEU A 161 -16.00 7.51 8.25
C LEU A 161 -15.66 8.20 9.57
N ILE A 162 -16.58 9.00 10.12
CA ILE A 162 -16.38 9.77 11.35
C ILE A 162 -17.30 9.23 12.45
N SER A 163 -16.73 8.89 13.60
CA SER A 163 -17.55 8.49 14.74
C SER A 163 -18.42 9.66 15.22
N GLN A 164 -19.62 9.37 15.73
CA GLN A 164 -20.53 10.40 16.26
C GLN A 164 -19.86 11.29 17.32
N LYS A 165 -19.06 10.69 18.22
CA LYS A 165 -18.28 11.39 19.26
C LYS A 165 -17.32 12.41 18.64
N ASN A 166 -16.63 12.03 17.57
CA ASN A 166 -15.69 12.92 16.88
C ASN A 166 -16.44 14.05 16.17
N LYS A 167 -17.57 13.75 15.51
CA LYS A 167 -18.39 14.77 14.83
C LYS A 167 -18.87 15.86 15.80
N GLU A 168 -19.32 15.47 16.99
CA GLU A 168 -19.72 16.41 18.05
C GLU A 168 -18.54 17.23 18.57
N PHE A 169 -17.39 16.59 18.82
CA PHE A 169 -16.16 17.28 19.19
C PHE A 169 -15.83 18.39 18.18
N TYR A 170 -15.84 18.06 16.89
CA TYR A 170 -15.47 19.00 15.84
C TYR A 170 -16.48 20.09 15.54
N GLN A 171 -17.77 19.80 15.65
CA GLN A 171 -18.79 20.83 15.50
C GLN A 171 -18.54 21.98 16.48
N MET A 172 -18.07 21.71 17.71
CA MET A 172 -17.70 22.76 18.67
C MET A 172 -16.52 23.64 18.21
N PHE A 173 -15.59 23.12 17.41
CA PHE A 173 -14.45 23.90 16.89
C PHE A 173 -14.81 24.68 15.61
N CYS A 174 -15.71 24.12 14.80
CA CYS A 174 -16.04 24.61 13.47
C CYS A 174 -17.28 25.51 13.43
N THR A 175 -18.10 25.55 14.48
CA THR A 175 -19.08 26.61 14.70
C THR A 175 -18.41 27.76 15.46
N LYS A 176 -17.66 28.60 14.75
CA LYS A 176 -17.45 29.98 15.20
C LYS A 176 -18.36 30.87 14.36
N ASP A 177 -19.20 31.63 15.06
CA ASP A 177 -20.13 32.64 14.54
C ASP A 177 -19.49 33.58 13.50
#